data_AF-A0A2M9A3I7-F1
#
_entry.id   AF-A0A2M9A3I7-F1
#
_cell.length_a   1.000
_cell.length_b   1.000
_cell.length_c   1.000
_cell.angle_alpha   90.00
_cell.angle_beta   90.00
_cell.angle_gamma   90.00
#
_symmetry.space_group_name_H-M   'P 1'
#
loop_
_entity.id
_entity.type
_entity.pdbx_description
1 polymer ?
#
loop_
_entity_poly.entity_id
_entity_poly.type
_entity_poly.pdbx_seq_one_letter_code
_entity_poly.pdbx_strand_id
1 'polypeptide(L)'
;MSIISKPCRVERLPCHCERSEAISFRVLAIFFCAFLFSSCSDFDGPWSFYPEDSVAYKGIYTHGYVVAGQKPHICFSKLYNLDESASENFAFYDSAAVTVSGKFSNGDTLVELSSISNKPNCFTTNAEALGVVGESYTMNAAFKWDSAGEKVKSQYSGVAKIPTKLSAKSITPPGKKVVSDQKPILNTHEYLDFDYQEYPYDAYTYNIGMDYDTTVQGMLLTLAYNADSDSNGESMNTTMFHMLESFLDEDSSGYYGFTMLDATEKTRLFGFESRLKIGDFYNLDTMFITGMQLPIGKSTIKIYAVDQAYADYQNYLLESFEDPRVKSRTNIENGNGVFAGMLVDSVLMNIHSDDYITYSYARVYGCDNHKDADGDEDPWNTKYCRLFQETYCSDSSTVVKPIPTCYPVAVKLAMLHDSSSWSVYLPDTLSKVSAKQEAYADGLKRYCVSSNFKSTSIADCGQIYEECQVALDSNSCKDYIWKWCSDRDWDLSAYPQCGTALVSEFYSKQLNSSVLQRVVDLWCKENENDPQCKRE
;
A
#
# COMPACT_ATOMS: atom_id res chain seq x y z
N MET A 1 -37.96 -29.29 -24.86
CA MET A 1 -38.55 -29.55 -26.20
C MET A 1 -40.06 -29.30 -26.09
N SER A 2 -40.61 -28.40 -26.91
CA SER A 2 -42.05 -28.12 -27.21
C SER A 2 -43.01 -27.99 -26.01
N ILE A 3 -43.34 -26.77 -25.53
CA ILE A 3 -44.48 -25.90 -25.92
C ILE A 3 -45.84 -26.61 -26.23
N ILE A 4 -46.87 -26.03 -25.58
CA ILE A 4 -48.32 -25.91 -25.90
C ILE A 4 -49.25 -27.07 -25.44
N SER A 5 -50.09 -26.79 -24.44
CA SER A 5 -51.55 -26.59 -24.65
C SER A 5 -52.31 -26.37 -23.34
N LYS A 6 -53.08 -25.27 -23.27
CA LYS A 6 -54.35 -25.26 -22.52
C LYS A 6 -55.37 -26.05 -23.35
N PRO A 7 -56.34 -26.72 -22.72
CA PRO A 7 -57.64 -26.07 -22.63
C PRO A 7 -58.41 -26.42 -21.35
N CYS A 8 -59.25 -25.51 -20.88
CA CYS A 8 -60.63 -25.87 -20.56
C CYS A 8 -61.50 -24.61 -20.43
N ARG A 9 -62.56 -24.62 -21.25
CA ARG A 9 -63.71 -23.72 -21.21
C ARG A 9 -64.44 -23.89 -19.88
N VAL A 10 -64.92 -22.78 -19.33
CA VAL A 10 -66.13 -22.78 -18.51
C VAL A 10 -67.17 -21.91 -19.22
N GLU A 11 -68.38 -22.43 -19.18
CA GLU A 11 -69.56 -22.07 -19.95
C GLU A 11 -70.16 -20.72 -19.56
N ARG A 12 -70.94 -20.22 -20.52
CA ARG A 12 -71.66 -18.94 -20.56
C ARG A 12 -72.79 -18.89 -19.54
N LEU A 13 -73.16 -17.66 -19.13
CA LEU A 13 -74.51 -17.05 -19.16
C LEU A 13 -74.47 -15.67 -18.46
N PRO A 14 -75.45 -14.77 -18.65
CA PRO A 14 -75.82 -14.07 -19.88
C PRO A 14 -75.54 -12.55 -19.77
N CYS A 15 -75.40 -11.90 -20.93
CA CYS A 15 -75.28 -10.46 -21.04
C CYS A 15 -76.62 -9.77 -20.71
N HIS A 16 -76.63 -8.90 -19.70
CA HIS A 16 -77.53 -7.76 -19.64
C HIS A 16 -76.79 -6.52 -20.14
N CYS A 17 -77.21 -6.05 -21.32
CA CYS A 17 -76.83 -4.77 -21.88
C CYS A 17 -77.66 -3.68 -21.22
N GLU A 18 -77.06 -2.86 -20.36
CA GLU A 18 -77.55 -1.51 -20.09
C GLU A 18 -76.42 -0.49 -20.25
N ARG A 19 -76.56 0.29 -21.33
CA ARG A 19 -76.03 1.62 -21.62
C ARG A 19 -74.88 2.13 -20.71
N SER A 20 -73.65 1.92 -21.16
CA SER A 20 -72.52 2.78 -20.81
C SER A 20 -72.60 4.04 -21.65
N GLU A 21 -72.78 5.18 -21.00
CA GLU A 21 -72.55 6.50 -21.58
C GLU A 21 -71.12 6.57 -22.12
N ALA A 22 -70.98 7.08 -23.34
CA ALA A 22 -69.69 7.30 -23.96
C ALA A 22 -68.96 8.39 -23.18
N ILE A 23 -68.05 8.00 -22.28
CA ILE A 23 -67.05 8.90 -21.73
C ILE A 23 -66.27 9.45 -22.92
N SER A 24 -66.51 10.73 -23.22
CA SER A 24 -65.89 11.44 -24.33
C SER A 24 -64.38 11.23 -24.30
N PHE A 25 -63.81 10.82 -25.43
CA PHE A 25 -62.36 10.58 -25.61
C PHE A 25 -61.50 11.77 -25.14
N ARG A 26 -62.08 12.98 -25.09
CA ARG A 26 -61.44 14.18 -24.53
C ARG A 26 -61.30 14.15 -23.01
N VAL A 27 -62.26 13.59 -22.28
CA VAL A 27 -62.17 13.43 -20.81
C VAL A 27 -61.15 12.35 -20.46
N LEU A 28 -61.12 11.25 -21.23
CA LEU A 28 -60.11 10.20 -21.06
C LEU A 28 -58.70 10.73 -21.38
N ALA A 29 -58.55 11.52 -22.46
CA ALA A 29 -57.28 12.14 -22.81
C ALA A 29 -56.81 13.19 -21.79
N ILE A 30 -57.71 13.95 -21.18
CA ILE A 30 -57.38 14.90 -20.11
C ILE A 30 -56.95 14.16 -18.85
N PHE A 31 -57.62 13.06 -18.48
CA PHE A 31 -57.19 12.20 -17.36
C PHE A 31 -55.84 11.54 -17.63
N PHE A 32 -55.59 11.06 -18.86
CA PHE A 32 -54.32 10.45 -19.23
C PHE A 32 -53.19 11.48 -19.27
N CYS A 33 -53.43 12.68 -19.80
CA CYS A 33 -52.46 13.79 -19.73
C CYS A 33 -52.24 14.25 -18.29
N ALA A 34 -53.27 14.34 -17.44
CA ALA A 34 -53.11 14.69 -16.02
C ALA A 34 -52.32 13.61 -15.25
N PHE A 35 -52.50 12.33 -15.59
CA PHE A 35 -51.69 11.24 -15.04
C PHE A 35 -50.24 11.27 -15.53
N LEU A 36 -50.00 11.64 -16.80
CA LEU A 36 -48.66 11.80 -17.35
C LEU A 36 -47.94 13.04 -16.80
N PHE A 37 -48.64 14.17 -16.61
CA PHE A 37 -48.04 15.39 -16.03
C PHE A 37 -47.81 15.29 -14.50
N SER A 38 -48.59 14.46 -13.79
CA SER A 38 -48.36 14.16 -12.36
C SER A 38 -47.34 13.04 -12.11
N SER A 39 -47.00 12.23 -13.13
CA SER A 39 -45.92 11.23 -13.05
C SER A 39 -44.57 11.74 -13.59
N CYS A 40 -44.55 12.90 -14.23
CA CYS A 40 -43.32 13.56 -14.70
C CYS A 40 -42.76 14.64 -13.76
N SER A 41 -43.40 14.94 -12.62
CA SER A 41 -42.98 16.07 -11.76
C SER A 41 -42.21 15.70 -10.50
N ASP A 42 -42.32 14.50 -9.91
CA ASP A 42 -41.63 14.18 -8.65
C ASP A 42 -41.21 12.70 -8.51
N PHE A 43 -40.85 12.02 -9.61
CA PHE A 43 -39.99 10.84 -9.49
C PHE A 43 -38.53 11.33 -9.47
N ASP A 44 -38.20 12.00 -8.37
CA ASP A 44 -36.85 12.09 -7.88
C ASP A 44 -36.34 10.65 -7.74
N GLY A 45 -35.68 10.16 -8.81
CA GLY A 45 -35.11 8.82 -8.83
C GLY A 45 -34.16 8.66 -7.63
N PRO A 46 -33.86 7.43 -7.18
CA PRO A 46 -32.97 7.19 -6.03
C PRO A 46 -31.56 7.80 -6.15
N TRP A 47 -31.26 8.45 -7.28
CA TRP A 47 -30.05 9.19 -7.61
C TRP A 47 -30.10 10.69 -7.28
N SER A 48 -31.31 11.27 -7.10
CA SER A 48 -31.53 12.71 -6.80
C SER A 48 -31.16 13.11 -5.36
N PHE A 49 -30.91 12.12 -4.50
CA PHE A 49 -30.47 12.32 -3.11
C PHE A 49 -28.96 12.18 -2.93
N TYR A 50 -28.18 12.20 -4.01
CA TYR A 50 -26.74 12.33 -3.88
C TYR A 50 -26.46 13.70 -3.24
N PRO A 51 -25.91 13.77 -2.01
CA PRO A 51 -25.49 15.05 -1.46
C PRO A 51 -24.42 15.60 -2.40
N GLU A 52 -24.71 16.70 -3.09
CA GLU A 52 -23.82 17.23 -4.13
C GLU A 52 -22.48 17.72 -3.58
N ASP A 53 -22.39 17.99 -2.27
CA ASP A 53 -21.19 18.52 -1.64
C ASP A 53 -20.88 17.85 -0.30
N SER A 54 -19.88 16.95 -0.27
CA SER A 54 -19.17 16.64 0.97
C SER A 54 -17.98 17.59 1.09
N VAL A 55 -17.91 18.33 2.19
CA VAL A 55 -16.74 19.19 2.46
C VAL A 55 -15.58 18.26 2.82
N ALA A 56 -14.60 18.14 1.93
CA ALA A 56 -13.39 17.36 2.20
C ALA A 56 -12.72 17.87 3.50
N TYR A 57 -12.42 16.94 4.42
CA TYR A 57 -11.77 17.29 5.68
C TYR A 57 -10.37 17.84 5.42
N LYS A 58 -10.12 19.05 5.93
CA LYS A 58 -8.82 19.73 5.89
C LYS A 58 -8.26 19.80 7.30
N GLY A 59 -7.10 19.21 7.54
CA GLY A 59 -6.50 19.18 8.87
C GLY A 59 -5.48 18.07 9.01
N ILE A 60 -5.19 17.70 10.26
CA ILE A 60 -4.28 16.60 10.57
C ILE A 60 -5.10 15.33 10.70
N TYR A 61 -4.68 14.30 9.98
CA TYR A 61 -5.23 12.95 9.98
C TYR A 61 -4.33 12.06 10.84
N THR A 62 -4.91 11.34 11.80
CA THR A 62 -4.15 10.50 12.73
C THR A 62 -4.32 9.04 12.39
N HIS A 63 -3.22 8.30 12.31
CA HIS A 63 -3.24 6.85 12.20
C HIS A 63 -2.34 6.27 13.29
N GLY A 64 -2.95 5.77 14.36
CA GLY A 64 -2.22 5.21 15.48
C GLY A 64 -2.81 3.91 15.98
N TYR A 65 -1.95 3.09 16.59
CA TYR A 65 -2.35 1.84 17.19
C TYR A 65 -1.47 1.46 18.37
N VAL A 66 -2.04 0.66 19.26
CA VAL A 66 -1.33 -0.05 20.32
C VAL A 66 -1.62 -1.54 20.16
N VAL A 67 -0.60 -2.32 19.80
CA VAL A 67 -0.71 -3.78 19.69
C VAL A 67 -0.19 -4.41 20.97
N ALA A 68 -0.87 -5.44 21.46
CA ALA A 68 -0.41 -6.23 22.60
C ALA A 68 1.02 -6.75 22.35
N GLY A 69 1.91 -6.55 23.33
CA GLY A 69 3.31 -6.96 23.24
C GLY A 69 4.19 -6.10 22.32
N GLN A 70 3.68 -4.99 21.77
CA GLN A 70 4.45 -4.07 20.93
C GLN A 70 4.42 -2.64 21.49
N LYS A 71 5.37 -1.81 21.04
CA LYS A 71 5.45 -0.39 21.39
C LYS A 71 4.35 0.38 20.64
N PRO A 72 3.73 1.42 21.26
CA PRO A 72 2.79 2.29 20.56
C PRO A 72 3.41 2.91 19.30
N HIS A 73 2.62 3.02 18.24
CA HIS A 73 3.02 3.62 16.99
C HIS A 73 1.92 4.53 16.45
N ILE A 74 2.25 5.79 16.20
CA ILE A 74 1.27 6.82 15.81
C ILE A 74 1.86 7.71 14.73
N CYS A 75 1.23 7.77 13.57
CA CYS A 75 1.58 8.66 12.46
C CYS A 75 0.52 9.73 12.27
N PHE A 76 0.96 10.90 11.81
CA PHE A 76 0.10 12.04 11.53
C PHE A 76 0.35 12.53 10.10
N SER A 77 -0.72 12.69 9.32
CA SER A 77 -0.62 13.22 7.97
C SER A 77 -1.42 14.51 7.88
N LYS A 78 -0.79 15.61 7.47
CA LYS A 78 -1.53 16.81 7.09
C LYS A 78 -2.25 16.51 5.77
N LEU A 79 -3.55 16.75 5.71
CA LEU A 79 -4.31 16.69 4.47
C LEU A 79 -4.24 18.06 3.80
N TYR A 80 -3.60 18.07 2.65
CA TYR A 80 -3.20 19.25 1.91
C TYR A 80 -4.30 19.70 0.93
N ASN A 81 -4.27 20.98 0.52
CA ASN A 81 -5.09 21.40 -0.62
C ASN A 81 -4.53 20.77 -1.92
N LEU A 82 -5.36 20.67 -2.97
CA LEU A 82 -4.97 20.07 -4.25
C LEU A 82 -3.76 20.75 -4.92
N ASP A 83 -3.48 22.01 -4.57
CA ASP A 83 -2.38 22.81 -5.07
C ASP A 83 -1.15 22.85 -4.13
N GLU A 84 -1.20 22.22 -2.96
CA GLU A 84 -0.09 22.19 -1.99
C GLU A 84 0.70 20.88 -2.15
N SER A 85 2.01 20.99 -2.39
CA SER A 85 2.92 19.85 -2.48
C SER A 85 3.32 19.38 -1.08
N ALA A 86 3.44 18.06 -0.90
CA ALA A 86 3.76 17.44 0.37
C ALA A 86 4.85 16.38 0.22
N SER A 87 5.60 16.17 1.30
CA SER A 87 6.53 15.05 1.42
C SER A 87 6.49 14.52 2.84
N GLU A 88 6.18 13.24 3.01
CA GLU A 88 6.10 12.57 4.31
C GLU A 88 7.46 12.50 5.03
N ASN A 89 8.55 12.71 4.28
CA ASN A 89 9.93 12.70 4.77
C ASN A 89 10.29 13.95 5.57
N PHE A 90 9.47 15.00 5.51
CA PHE A 90 9.66 16.22 6.28
C PHE A 90 8.54 16.44 7.29
N ALA A 91 8.90 16.94 8.47
CA ALA A 91 7.92 17.25 9.51
C ALA A 91 6.99 18.37 9.04
N PHE A 92 5.67 18.19 9.06
CA PHE A 92 4.74 19.29 8.73
C PHE A 92 4.63 20.35 9.85
N TYR A 93 5.20 20.08 11.01
CA TYR A 93 5.09 20.88 12.24
C TYR A 93 6.42 21.58 12.58
N ASP A 94 6.34 22.66 13.36
CA ASP A 94 7.50 23.32 14.00
C ASP A 94 7.91 22.57 15.28
N SER A 95 6.92 22.09 16.04
CA SER A 95 7.14 21.27 17.24
C SER A 95 5.96 20.34 17.49
N ALA A 96 6.24 19.12 17.95
CA ALA A 96 5.23 18.14 18.34
C ALA A 96 5.50 17.61 19.75
N ALA A 97 4.43 17.33 20.49
CA ALA A 97 4.48 16.58 21.74
C ALA A 97 3.40 15.50 21.69
N VAL A 98 3.82 14.23 21.70
CA VAL A 98 2.92 13.08 21.58
C VAL A 98 3.15 12.17 22.77
N THR A 99 2.06 11.81 23.46
CA THR A 99 2.09 10.97 24.64
C THR A 99 1.00 9.91 24.57
N VAL A 100 1.26 8.76 25.20
CA VAL A 100 0.26 7.71 25.39
C VAL A 100 0.22 7.36 26.87
N SER A 101 -0.96 7.48 27.47
CA SER A 101 -1.21 7.04 28.84
C SER A 101 -2.00 5.74 28.84
N GLY A 102 -1.67 4.84 29.77
CA GLY A 102 -2.26 3.52 29.88
C GLY A 102 -1.30 2.61 30.63
N LYS A 103 -1.73 1.41 30.99
CA LYS A 103 -0.87 0.48 31.72
C LYS A 103 0.05 -0.25 30.75
N PHE A 104 1.35 -0.06 30.88
CA PHE A 104 2.36 -0.73 30.06
C PHE A 104 3.02 -1.90 30.79
N SER A 105 3.66 -2.80 30.03
CA SER A 105 4.36 -3.98 30.55
C SER A 105 5.43 -3.68 31.61
N ASN A 106 6.07 -2.52 31.51
CA ASN A 106 7.10 -2.05 32.44
C ASN A 106 6.54 -1.37 33.70
N GLY A 107 5.22 -1.24 33.81
CA GLY A 107 4.54 -0.58 34.93
C GLY A 107 4.36 0.93 34.75
N ASP A 108 4.89 1.52 33.68
CA ASP A 108 4.67 2.94 33.38
C ASP A 108 3.18 3.18 33.05
N THR A 109 2.74 4.42 33.32
CA THR A 109 1.37 4.86 33.08
C THR A 109 1.26 5.96 32.04
N LEU A 110 2.39 6.57 31.66
CA LEU A 110 2.50 7.63 30.67
C LEU A 110 3.84 7.48 29.96
N VAL A 111 3.80 7.47 28.63
CA VAL A 111 4.98 7.31 27.78
C VAL A 111 5.00 8.45 26.77
N GLU A 112 6.12 9.16 26.72
CA GLU A 112 6.39 10.14 25.67
C GLU A 112 6.89 9.42 24.41
N LEU A 113 6.34 9.82 23.26
CA LEU A 113 6.75 9.29 21.97
C LEU A 113 7.64 10.32 21.25
N SER A 114 8.70 9.82 20.63
CA SER A 114 9.62 10.59 19.80
C SER A 114 9.42 10.28 18.33
N SER A 115 9.66 11.27 17.47
CA SER A 115 9.66 11.10 16.02
C SER A 115 10.69 10.07 15.57
N ILE A 116 10.36 9.28 14.56
CA ILE A 116 11.27 8.33 13.93
C ILE A 116 12.19 9.08 12.95
N SER A 117 13.50 8.82 12.99
CA SER A 117 14.54 9.58 12.25
C SER A 117 14.20 9.86 10.78
N ASN A 118 13.70 8.86 10.05
CA ASN A 118 13.41 8.97 8.60
C ASN A 118 11.90 9.08 8.30
N LYS A 119 11.08 9.16 9.35
CA LYS A 119 9.62 9.32 9.27
C LYS A 119 9.21 10.31 10.36
N PRO A 120 9.53 11.59 10.19
CA PRO A 120 9.39 12.57 11.27
C PRO A 120 7.93 12.78 11.70
N ASN A 121 6.98 12.39 10.85
CA ASN A 121 5.56 12.46 11.13
C ASN A 121 5.01 11.22 11.86
N CYS A 122 5.85 10.21 12.10
CA CYS A 122 5.53 8.99 12.85
C CYS A 122 6.29 8.95 14.17
N PHE A 123 5.61 8.54 15.23
CA PHE A 123 6.07 8.60 16.61
C PHE A 123 6.02 7.21 17.24
N THR A 124 7.07 6.88 17.98
CA THR A 124 7.15 5.68 18.82
C THR A 124 8.02 5.96 20.04
N THR A 125 8.13 5.00 20.96
CA THR A 125 8.98 5.14 22.15
C THR A 125 10.21 4.25 22.06
N ASN A 126 11.32 4.70 22.63
CA ASN A 126 12.50 3.86 22.84
C ASN A 126 12.36 3.00 24.10
N ALA A 127 11.47 3.35 25.03
CA ALA A 127 11.21 2.58 26.24
C ALA A 127 10.58 1.22 25.91
N GLU A 128 10.80 0.22 26.76
CA GLU A 128 10.14 -1.09 26.72
C GLU A 128 8.70 -1.03 27.28
N ALA A 129 7.95 -0.03 26.83
CA ALA A 129 6.57 0.18 27.21
C ALA A 129 5.65 -0.52 26.19
N LEU A 130 5.42 -1.82 26.40
CA LEU A 130 4.62 -2.65 25.50
C LEU A 130 3.14 -2.64 25.91
N GLY A 131 2.25 -2.69 24.92
CA GLY A 131 0.82 -2.81 25.13
C GLY A 131 0.45 -4.11 25.87
N VAL A 132 -0.59 -4.03 26.70
CA VAL A 132 -1.06 -5.11 27.58
C VAL A 132 -2.50 -5.47 27.20
N VAL A 133 -2.76 -6.77 27.09
CA VAL A 133 -4.06 -7.33 26.71
C VAL A 133 -5.18 -6.82 27.60
N GLY A 134 -6.29 -6.37 27.01
CA GLY A 134 -7.48 -5.89 27.73
C GLY A 134 -7.41 -4.47 28.26
N GLU A 135 -6.24 -3.82 28.26
CA GLU A 135 -6.06 -2.48 28.78
C GLU A 135 -6.49 -1.41 27.77
N SER A 136 -6.81 -0.22 28.29
CA SER A 136 -7.14 0.97 27.49
C SER A 136 -6.00 1.98 27.52
N TYR A 137 -5.82 2.64 26.38
CA TYR A 137 -4.78 3.62 26.15
C TYR A 137 -5.41 4.91 25.66
N THR A 138 -4.89 6.04 26.13
CA THR A 138 -5.28 7.37 25.68
C THR A 138 -4.07 8.05 25.07
N MET A 139 -4.18 8.42 23.80
CA MET A 139 -3.21 9.27 23.12
C MET A 139 -3.56 10.74 23.37
N ASN A 140 -2.53 11.55 23.62
CA ASN A 140 -2.62 13.00 23.53
C ASN A 140 -1.49 13.53 22.65
N ALA A 141 -1.84 14.32 21.64
CA ALA A 141 -0.89 14.94 20.73
C ALA A 141 -1.11 16.45 20.62
N ALA A 142 -0.04 17.22 20.63
CA ALA A 142 -0.07 18.66 20.45
C ALA A 142 0.94 19.09 19.40
N PHE A 143 0.48 19.84 18.39
CA PHE A 143 1.30 20.32 17.29
C PHE A 143 1.27 21.84 17.24
N LYS A 144 2.43 22.45 16.99
CA LYS A 144 2.53 23.81 16.47
C LYS A 144 2.91 23.72 15.00
N TRP A 145 2.05 24.21 14.12
CA TRP A 145 2.20 24.05 12.68
C TRP A 145 1.56 25.22 11.93
N ASP A 146 1.85 25.29 10.63
CA ASP A 146 1.32 26.33 9.75
C ASP A 146 0.07 25.83 8.99
N SER A 147 -1.06 26.48 9.26
CA SER A 147 -2.32 26.29 8.54
C SER A 147 -2.58 27.50 7.66
N ALA A 148 -2.33 27.36 6.36
CA ALA A 148 -2.59 28.39 5.35
C ALA A 148 -1.94 29.78 5.62
N GLY A 149 -0.74 29.79 6.20
CA GLY A 149 0.03 31.00 6.54
C GLY A 149 -0.15 31.45 7.99
N GLU A 150 -1.03 30.81 8.76
CA GLU A 150 -1.23 31.10 10.18
C GLU A 150 -0.64 30.01 11.08
N LYS A 151 0.19 30.43 12.04
CA LYS A 151 0.73 29.52 13.05
C LYS A 151 -0.36 29.13 14.05
N VAL A 152 -0.76 27.87 14.02
CA VAL A 152 -1.80 27.31 14.88
C VAL A 152 -1.23 26.28 15.85
N LYS A 153 -1.87 26.15 17.01
CA LYS A 153 -1.62 25.06 17.97
C LYS A 153 -2.84 24.16 18.03
N SER A 154 -2.69 22.92 17.58
CA SER A 154 -3.76 21.92 17.61
C SER A 154 -3.49 20.88 18.68
N GLN A 155 -4.56 20.39 19.31
CA GLN A 155 -4.51 19.32 20.31
C GLN A 155 -5.48 18.22 19.89
N TYR A 156 -5.00 16.97 19.93
CA TYR A 156 -5.74 15.78 19.55
C TYR A 156 -5.69 14.79 20.70
N SER A 157 -6.79 14.09 20.91
CA SER A 157 -6.85 12.98 21.85
C SER A 157 -7.56 11.80 21.21
N GLY A 158 -7.30 10.58 21.67
CA GLY A 158 -8.00 9.39 21.20
C GLY A 158 -7.87 8.25 22.19
N VAL A 159 -8.86 7.35 22.20
CA VAL A 159 -8.88 6.20 23.12
C VAL A 159 -8.91 4.89 22.34
N ALA A 160 -7.92 4.04 22.62
CA ALA A 160 -7.76 2.69 22.10
C ALA A 160 -8.03 1.68 23.21
N LYS A 161 -8.60 0.52 22.88
CA LYS A 161 -8.75 -0.59 23.84
C LYS A 161 -8.27 -1.89 23.22
N ILE A 162 -7.27 -2.53 23.82
CA ILE A 162 -6.78 -3.81 23.30
C ILE A 162 -7.82 -4.91 23.60
N PRO A 163 -8.27 -5.71 22.62
CA PRO A 163 -9.17 -6.83 22.87
C PRO A 163 -8.61 -7.83 23.88
N THR A 164 -9.49 -8.52 24.61
CA THR A 164 -9.08 -9.39 25.73
C THR A 164 -8.72 -10.83 25.32
N LYS A 165 -9.28 -11.35 24.23
CA LYS A 165 -9.05 -12.73 23.80
C LYS A 165 -9.08 -12.86 22.28
N LEU A 166 -8.04 -13.51 21.75
CA LEU A 166 -7.93 -13.97 20.38
C LEU A 166 -7.11 -15.26 20.37
N SER A 167 -7.56 -16.26 19.62
CA SER A 167 -6.80 -17.45 19.29
C SER A 167 -7.27 -18.04 17.97
N ALA A 168 -6.36 -18.21 17.01
CA ALA A 168 -6.56 -19.08 15.87
C ALA A 168 -6.36 -20.53 16.34
N LYS A 169 -7.45 -21.27 16.51
CA LYS A 169 -7.45 -22.61 17.13
C LYS A 169 -6.94 -23.70 16.20
N SER A 170 -7.36 -23.64 14.95
CA SER A 170 -7.12 -24.73 14.01
C SER A 170 -7.22 -24.24 12.59
N ILE A 171 -6.60 -24.99 11.68
CA ILE A 171 -6.67 -24.76 10.25
C ILE A 171 -7.22 -26.03 9.61
N THR A 172 -8.18 -25.88 8.71
CA THR A 172 -8.65 -26.97 7.86
C THR A 172 -8.15 -26.66 6.45
N PRO A 173 -7.19 -27.44 5.91
CA PRO A 173 -6.72 -27.24 4.54
C PRO A 173 -7.83 -27.57 3.53
N PRO A 174 -7.77 -27.07 2.29
CA PRO A 174 -8.70 -27.45 1.24
C PRO A 174 -8.56 -28.94 0.89
N GLY A 175 -9.67 -29.58 0.49
CA GLY A 175 -9.74 -31.03 0.29
C GLY A 175 -10.08 -31.44 -1.12
N LYS A 176 -9.40 -32.46 -1.65
CA LYS A 176 -9.70 -33.07 -2.96
C LYS A 176 -11.01 -33.88 -2.98
N LYS A 177 -11.60 -34.18 -1.81
CA LYS A 177 -12.91 -34.86 -1.65
C LYS A 177 -13.72 -34.15 -0.58
N VAL A 178 -15.05 -34.24 -0.70
CA VAL A 178 -16.12 -33.63 0.12
C VAL A 178 -15.65 -33.11 1.48
N VAL A 179 -15.94 -31.83 1.75
CA VAL A 179 -15.57 -31.02 2.94
C VAL A 179 -15.77 -31.74 4.29
N SER A 180 -16.63 -32.77 4.37
CA SER A 180 -16.93 -33.52 5.59
C SER A 180 -15.79 -34.37 6.15
N ASP A 181 -14.79 -34.73 5.34
CA ASP A 181 -13.75 -35.71 5.76
C ASP A 181 -12.45 -35.04 6.21
N GLN A 182 -12.38 -33.71 6.16
CA GLN A 182 -11.18 -32.95 6.50
C GLN A 182 -11.13 -32.67 8.00
N LYS A 183 -10.07 -33.14 8.64
CA LYS A 183 -9.87 -32.92 10.08
C LYS A 183 -9.17 -31.57 10.30
N PRO A 184 -9.68 -30.71 11.19
CA PRO A 184 -8.96 -29.52 11.62
C PRO A 184 -7.61 -29.89 12.23
N ILE A 185 -6.55 -29.24 11.78
CA ILE A 185 -5.21 -29.33 12.34
C ILE A 185 -5.09 -28.24 13.40
N LEU A 186 -4.71 -28.60 14.62
CA LEU A 186 -4.54 -27.63 15.70
C LEU A 186 -3.40 -26.67 15.38
N ASN A 187 -3.62 -25.39 15.64
CA ASN A 187 -2.56 -24.39 15.55
C ASN A 187 -1.67 -24.50 16.80
N THR A 188 -0.48 -25.08 16.62
CA THR A 188 0.54 -25.20 17.67
C THR A 188 1.55 -24.05 17.64
N HIS A 189 1.31 -23.03 16.80
CA HIS A 189 2.25 -21.93 16.52
C HIS A 189 3.59 -22.40 15.95
N GLU A 190 3.61 -23.58 15.36
CA GLU A 190 4.71 -24.12 14.54
C GLU A 190 4.33 -24.06 13.07
N TYR A 191 5.32 -24.17 12.19
CA TYR A 191 5.06 -24.25 10.75
C TYR A 191 4.29 -25.54 10.45
N LEU A 192 3.09 -25.36 9.90
CA LEU A 192 2.26 -26.45 9.41
C LEU A 192 2.54 -26.66 7.92
N ASP A 193 2.94 -27.88 7.57
CA ASP A 193 3.27 -28.26 6.20
C ASP A 193 2.02 -28.63 5.40
N PHE A 194 1.89 -28.05 4.21
CA PHE A 194 0.82 -28.35 3.26
C PHE A 194 1.39 -28.47 1.85
N ASP A 195 0.85 -29.38 1.05
CA ASP A 195 1.14 -29.41 -0.38
C ASP A 195 0.27 -28.36 -1.09
N TYR A 196 0.87 -27.60 -1.99
CA TYR A 196 0.14 -26.68 -2.85
C TYR A 196 -0.90 -27.46 -3.65
N GLN A 197 -2.13 -26.97 -3.64
CA GLN A 197 -3.20 -27.54 -4.45
C GLN A 197 -3.22 -26.76 -5.76
N GLU A 198 -2.77 -27.37 -6.85
CA GLU A 198 -2.79 -26.75 -8.18
C GLU A 198 -4.21 -26.68 -8.77
N TYR A 199 -4.33 -26.00 -9.92
CA TYR A 199 -5.57 -25.93 -10.69
C TYR A 199 -6.27 -27.30 -10.86
N PRO A 200 -7.61 -27.39 -10.65
CA PRO A 200 -8.55 -26.33 -10.24
C PRO A 200 -8.76 -26.24 -8.72
N TYR A 201 -7.95 -26.93 -7.92
CA TYR A 201 -8.14 -27.06 -6.48
C TYR A 201 -7.54 -25.90 -5.67
N ASP A 202 -6.72 -25.07 -6.30
CA ASP A 202 -6.18 -23.83 -5.72
C ASP A 202 -7.27 -22.80 -5.37
N ALA A 203 -8.44 -22.89 -6.01
CA ALA A 203 -9.60 -22.04 -5.73
C ALA A 203 -10.33 -22.39 -4.42
N TYR A 204 -9.99 -23.51 -3.77
CA TYR A 204 -10.55 -23.85 -2.47
C TYR A 204 -9.87 -23.11 -1.33
N THR A 205 -10.59 -22.96 -0.22
CA THR A 205 -10.15 -22.15 0.92
C THR A 205 -9.53 -22.99 2.04
N TYR A 206 -8.48 -22.45 2.64
CA TYR A 206 -8.06 -22.79 3.99
C TYR A 206 -9.01 -22.11 4.98
N ASN A 207 -9.53 -22.90 5.93
CA ASN A 207 -10.50 -22.41 6.91
C ASN A 207 -9.82 -22.35 8.28
N ILE A 208 -9.65 -21.15 8.83
CA ILE A 208 -9.02 -20.92 10.12
C ILE A 208 -10.11 -20.74 11.16
N GLY A 209 -10.26 -21.71 12.05
CA GLY A 209 -11.20 -21.66 13.16
C GLY A 209 -10.71 -20.71 14.24
N MET A 210 -11.56 -19.75 14.63
CA MET A 210 -11.19 -18.69 15.57
C MET A 210 -11.84 -18.87 16.95
N ASP A 211 -11.19 -18.34 17.97
CA ASP A 211 -11.73 -18.19 19.32
C ASP A 211 -11.41 -16.80 19.83
N TYR A 212 -12.46 -16.01 20.00
CA TYR A 212 -12.39 -14.63 20.42
C TYR A 212 -13.55 -14.31 21.34
N ASP A 213 -13.46 -13.20 22.05
CA ASP A 213 -14.54 -12.74 22.90
C ASP A 213 -15.29 -11.54 22.29
N THR A 214 -16.28 -11.03 23.02
CA THR A 214 -17.13 -9.95 22.54
C THR A 214 -16.43 -8.59 22.43
N THR A 215 -15.19 -8.45 22.91
CA THR A 215 -14.41 -7.22 22.79
C THR A 215 -13.87 -7.01 21.38
N VAL A 216 -13.71 -8.09 20.61
CA VAL A 216 -13.32 -8.04 19.20
C VAL A 216 -14.48 -7.51 18.35
N GLN A 217 -14.21 -6.45 17.58
CA GLN A 217 -15.18 -5.85 16.66
C GLN A 217 -14.85 -6.11 15.19
N GLY A 218 -13.67 -6.65 14.90
CA GLY A 218 -13.28 -7.08 13.58
C GLY A 218 -11.91 -7.76 13.59
N MET A 219 -11.51 -8.31 12.46
CA MET A 219 -10.20 -8.92 12.24
C MET A 219 -9.58 -8.40 10.95
N LEU A 220 -8.33 -7.97 11.04
CA LEU A 220 -7.48 -7.61 9.90
C LEU A 220 -6.51 -8.76 9.64
N LEU A 221 -6.46 -9.27 8.41
CA LEU A 221 -5.59 -10.37 8.04
C LEU A 221 -4.45 -9.88 7.17
N THR A 222 -3.21 -10.17 7.58
CA THR A 222 -2.02 -9.87 6.78
C THR A 222 -1.21 -11.14 6.56
N LEU A 223 -0.80 -11.38 5.33
CA LEU A 223 0.16 -12.41 4.97
C LEU A 223 1.57 -11.82 5.02
N ALA A 224 2.46 -12.36 5.83
CA ALA A 224 3.89 -12.10 5.76
C ALA A 224 4.58 -13.26 5.05
N TYR A 225 5.41 -12.95 4.06
CA TYR A 225 6.12 -13.94 3.27
C TYR A 225 7.50 -13.42 2.89
N ASN A 226 8.45 -14.34 2.72
CA ASN A 226 9.81 -13.96 2.37
C ASN A 226 10.02 -13.96 0.86
N ALA A 227 9.75 -12.83 0.21
CA ALA A 227 10.02 -12.66 -1.22
C ALA A 227 11.53 -12.67 -1.57
N ASP A 228 12.42 -12.48 -0.57
CA ASP A 228 13.87 -12.48 -0.79
C ASP A 228 14.49 -13.89 -0.85
N SER A 229 13.76 -14.91 -0.43
CA SER A 229 14.26 -16.29 -0.47
C SER A 229 14.03 -16.90 -1.84
N ASP A 230 15.07 -17.49 -2.43
CA ASP A 230 14.96 -18.30 -3.66
C ASP A 230 14.16 -19.60 -3.42
N SER A 231 13.90 -19.97 -2.15
CA SER A 231 13.02 -21.09 -1.79
C SER A 231 11.54 -20.75 -1.79
N ASN A 232 11.19 -19.50 -2.09
CA ASN A 232 9.82 -19.00 -2.05
C ASN A 232 9.42 -18.51 -3.44
N GLY A 233 8.13 -18.65 -3.76
CA GLY A 233 7.63 -18.22 -5.05
C GLY A 233 6.15 -18.47 -5.22
N GLU A 234 5.72 -18.54 -6.47
CA GLU A 234 4.32 -18.71 -6.86
C GLU A 234 4.20 -19.80 -7.91
N SER A 235 3.20 -20.67 -7.76
CA SER A 235 2.89 -21.66 -8.79
C SER A 235 2.30 -20.93 -9.99
N MET A 236 2.73 -21.29 -11.21
CA MET A 236 2.09 -20.81 -12.44
C MET A 236 0.87 -21.67 -12.81
N ASN A 237 0.66 -22.81 -12.14
CA ASN A 237 -0.46 -23.71 -12.38
C ASN A 237 -1.65 -23.39 -11.43
N THR A 238 -2.23 -22.19 -11.58
CA THR A 238 -3.36 -21.72 -10.76
C THR A 238 -4.60 -21.45 -11.61
N THR A 239 -5.77 -21.49 -11.00
CA THR A 239 -7.04 -21.09 -11.62
C THR A 239 -6.95 -19.70 -12.24
N MET A 240 -6.25 -18.76 -11.60
CA MET A 240 -6.07 -17.41 -12.15
C MET A 240 -5.24 -17.42 -13.44
N PHE A 241 -4.12 -18.16 -13.48
CA PHE A 241 -3.29 -18.24 -14.69
C PHE A 241 -4.00 -18.99 -15.82
N HIS A 242 -4.70 -20.09 -15.54
CA HIS A 242 -5.54 -20.78 -16.53
C HIS A 242 -6.66 -19.90 -17.08
N MET A 243 -7.23 -19.00 -16.27
CA MET A 243 -8.21 -18.02 -16.77
C MET A 243 -7.58 -16.95 -17.67
N LEU A 244 -6.30 -16.64 -17.48
CA LEU A 244 -5.58 -15.57 -18.17
C LEU A 244 -4.69 -16.08 -19.30
N GLU A 245 -4.51 -17.39 -19.46
CA GLU A 245 -3.64 -18.03 -20.45
C GLU A 245 -3.93 -17.56 -21.88
N SER A 246 -5.19 -17.24 -22.19
CA SER A 246 -5.60 -16.76 -23.52
C SER A 246 -5.15 -15.33 -23.84
N PHE A 247 -4.67 -14.59 -22.84
CA PHE A 247 -4.23 -13.20 -22.95
C PHE A 247 -2.73 -13.01 -22.76
N LEU A 248 -2.01 -14.06 -22.35
CA LEU A 248 -0.63 -13.96 -21.87
C LEU A 248 0.22 -15.08 -22.46
N ASP A 249 1.39 -14.71 -22.98
CA ASP A 249 2.38 -15.67 -23.46
C ASP A 249 3.34 -16.01 -22.31
N GLU A 250 3.55 -17.31 -22.07
CA GLU A 250 4.57 -17.78 -21.13
C GLU A 250 5.97 -17.59 -21.72
N ASP A 251 6.94 -17.24 -20.86
CA ASP A 251 8.34 -17.27 -21.23
C ASP A 251 8.94 -18.68 -21.14
N SER A 252 10.24 -18.82 -21.42
CA SER A 252 10.93 -20.11 -21.39
C SER A 252 10.96 -20.80 -20.03
N SER A 253 10.62 -20.09 -18.94
CA SER A 253 10.51 -20.63 -17.59
C SER A 253 9.07 -20.99 -17.19
N GLY A 254 8.08 -20.69 -18.04
CA GLY A 254 6.66 -20.86 -17.74
C GLY A 254 6.04 -19.64 -17.03
N TYR A 255 6.74 -18.51 -16.99
CA TYR A 255 6.24 -17.30 -16.33
C TYR A 255 5.41 -16.44 -17.30
N TYR A 256 4.19 -16.06 -16.88
CA TYR A 256 3.25 -15.27 -17.69
C TYR A 256 3.47 -13.74 -17.62
N GLY A 257 4.55 -13.29 -16.97
CA GLY A 257 4.85 -11.86 -16.84
C GLY A 257 4.12 -11.12 -15.71
N PHE A 258 3.35 -11.83 -14.87
CA PHE A 258 2.75 -11.26 -13.66
C PHE A 258 2.66 -12.31 -12.54
N THR A 259 2.59 -11.85 -11.29
CA THR A 259 2.37 -12.68 -10.09
C THR A 259 1.12 -12.20 -9.36
N MET A 260 0.37 -13.11 -8.73
CA MET A 260 -0.76 -12.74 -7.86
C MET A 260 -0.30 -12.09 -6.57
N LEU A 261 0.89 -12.47 -6.09
CA LEU A 261 1.57 -11.83 -4.97
C LEU A 261 2.66 -10.92 -5.52
N ASP A 262 2.63 -9.65 -5.11
CA ASP A 262 3.65 -8.70 -5.53
C ASP A 262 5.02 -9.19 -5.04
N ALA A 263 5.87 -9.62 -5.98
CA ALA A 263 7.19 -10.14 -5.68
C ALA A 263 8.10 -9.11 -4.99
N THR A 264 7.68 -7.84 -4.97
CA THR A 264 8.37 -6.72 -4.34
C THR A 264 7.97 -6.48 -2.89
N GLU A 265 6.83 -7.02 -2.46
CA GLU A 265 6.31 -6.87 -1.11
C GLU A 265 6.72 -8.03 -0.21
N LYS A 266 6.79 -7.78 1.10
CA LYS A 266 7.01 -8.81 2.13
C LYS A 266 5.76 -9.11 2.94
N THR A 267 4.75 -8.27 2.77
CA THR A 267 3.49 -8.32 3.50
C THR A 267 2.36 -7.93 2.58
N ARG A 268 1.31 -8.74 2.51
CA ARG A 268 0.08 -8.43 1.81
C ARG A 268 -1.08 -8.31 2.78
N LEU A 269 -1.93 -7.32 2.58
CA LEU A 269 -3.21 -7.22 3.28
C LEU A 269 -4.26 -8.07 2.55
N PHE A 270 -4.90 -9.01 3.25
CA PHE A 270 -6.04 -9.76 2.70
C PHE A 270 -7.34 -8.99 2.79
N GLY A 271 -7.48 -8.16 3.83
CA GLY A 271 -8.66 -7.34 4.05
C GLY A 271 -9.02 -7.25 5.53
N PHE A 272 -10.12 -6.55 5.79
CA PHE A 272 -10.72 -6.38 7.09
C PHE A 272 -12.12 -6.99 7.09
N GLU A 273 -12.41 -7.81 8.08
CA GLU A 273 -13.73 -8.37 8.31
C GLU A 273 -14.28 -7.83 9.62
N SER A 274 -15.43 -7.15 9.57
CA SER A 274 -16.12 -6.69 10.76
C SER A 274 -16.92 -7.82 11.41
N ARG A 275 -17.16 -7.73 12.72
CA ARG A 275 -17.95 -8.73 13.44
C ARG A 275 -19.43 -8.58 13.10
N LEU A 276 -19.92 -9.45 12.22
CA LEU A 276 -21.31 -9.49 11.78
C LEU A 276 -21.97 -10.79 12.21
N LYS A 277 -23.20 -10.68 12.72
CA LYS A 277 -24.03 -11.84 13.07
C LYS A 277 -24.96 -12.17 11.90
N ILE A 278 -24.84 -13.38 11.35
CA ILE A 278 -25.68 -13.90 10.27
C ILE A 278 -26.39 -15.15 10.80
N GLY A 279 -27.69 -15.03 11.08
CA GLY A 279 -28.42 -16.08 11.79
C GLY A 279 -27.84 -16.29 13.19
N ASP A 280 -27.44 -17.52 13.52
CA ASP A 280 -26.85 -17.87 14.82
C ASP A 280 -25.30 -17.89 14.83
N PHE A 281 -24.67 -17.55 13.70
CA PHE A 281 -23.21 -17.58 13.54
C PHE A 281 -22.64 -16.18 13.41
N TYR A 282 -21.39 -16.01 13.82
CA TYR A 282 -20.62 -14.82 13.48
C TYR A 282 -19.69 -15.14 12.31
N ASN A 283 -19.55 -14.21 11.37
CA ASN A 283 -18.63 -14.38 10.24
C ASN A 283 -17.17 -14.60 10.67
N LEU A 284 -16.77 -14.04 11.82
CA LEU A 284 -15.41 -14.19 12.37
C LEU A 284 -15.14 -15.55 13.01
N ASP A 285 -16.14 -16.43 13.15
CA ASP A 285 -15.94 -17.77 13.73
C ASP A 285 -15.01 -18.64 12.86
N THR A 286 -14.94 -18.35 11.56
CA THR A 286 -14.01 -18.99 10.62
C THR A 286 -13.53 -17.98 9.60
N MET A 287 -12.22 -17.78 9.53
CA MET A 287 -11.60 -16.98 8.47
C MET A 287 -11.26 -17.84 7.28
N PHE A 288 -11.47 -17.31 6.08
CA PHE A 288 -11.25 -18.02 4.81
C PHE A 288 -10.08 -17.40 4.06
N ILE A 289 -9.15 -18.24 3.58
CA ILE A 289 -8.05 -17.80 2.72
C ILE A 289 -8.01 -18.73 1.51
N THR A 290 -8.12 -18.18 0.31
CA THR A 290 -8.07 -18.98 -0.92
C THR A 290 -6.67 -19.49 -1.17
N GLY A 291 -6.52 -20.77 -1.52
CA GLY A 291 -5.22 -21.43 -1.70
C GLY A 291 -4.33 -20.74 -2.73
N MET A 292 -4.91 -20.25 -3.83
CA MET A 292 -4.19 -19.52 -4.88
C MET A 292 -3.50 -18.24 -4.36
N GLN A 293 -3.94 -17.68 -3.22
CA GLN A 293 -3.37 -16.45 -2.67
C GLN A 293 -2.18 -16.71 -1.74
N LEU A 294 -1.83 -17.98 -1.49
CA LEU A 294 -0.72 -18.35 -0.61
C LEU A 294 0.55 -18.58 -1.43
N PRO A 295 1.70 -18.01 -0.98
CA PRO A 295 2.98 -18.26 -1.61
C PRO A 295 3.44 -19.68 -1.33
N ILE A 296 4.28 -20.20 -2.21
CA ILE A 296 5.07 -21.39 -1.96
C ILE A 296 6.23 -21.02 -1.03
N GLY A 297 6.51 -21.91 -0.08
CA GLY A 297 7.47 -21.73 0.99
C GLY A 297 6.84 -21.27 2.31
N LYS A 298 7.68 -20.70 3.17
CA LYS A 298 7.29 -20.27 4.52
C LYS A 298 6.55 -18.94 4.48
N SER A 299 5.36 -18.93 5.07
CA SER A 299 4.56 -17.73 5.28
C SER A 299 3.92 -17.70 6.67
N THR A 300 3.54 -16.51 7.10
CA THR A 300 2.87 -16.29 8.38
C THR A 300 1.64 -15.44 8.13
N ILE A 301 0.46 -15.98 8.41
CA ILE A 301 -0.77 -15.22 8.44
C ILE A 301 -0.89 -14.62 9.83
N LYS A 302 -0.80 -13.29 9.92
CA LYS A 302 -1.07 -12.55 11.16
C LYS A 302 -2.52 -12.10 11.16
N ILE A 303 -3.19 -12.35 12.26
CA ILE A 303 -4.60 -12.02 12.47
C ILE A 303 -4.63 -10.98 13.58
N TYR A 304 -4.99 -9.74 13.24
CA TYR A 304 -5.13 -8.66 14.20
C TYR A 304 -6.61 -8.50 14.55
N ALA A 305 -6.99 -8.94 15.74
CA ALA A 305 -8.27 -8.58 16.32
C ALA A 305 -8.23 -7.12 16.76
N VAL A 306 -9.24 -6.36 16.38
CA VAL A 306 -9.29 -4.92 16.61
C VAL A 306 -10.50 -4.51 17.45
N ASP A 307 -10.42 -3.32 18.03
CA ASP A 307 -11.50 -2.68 18.78
C ASP A 307 -12.52 -1.96 17.90
N GLN A 308 -13.50 -1.34 18.54
CA GLN A 308 -14.55 -0.58 17.85
C GLN A 308 -13.99 0.60 17.06
N ALA A 309 -12.92 1.25 17.53
CA ALA A 309 -12.36 2.41 16.86
C ALA A 309 -11.83 2.05 15.47
N TYR A 310 -11.15 0.91 15.33
CA TYR A 310 -10.71 0.45 14.01
C TYR A 310 -11.87 -0.06 13.14
N ALA A 311 -12.85 -0.75 13.73
CA ALA A 311 -14.03 -1.20 12.99
C ALA A 311 -14.82 -0.01 12.43
N ASP A 312 -14.96 1.06 13.22
CA ASP A 312 -15.62 2.29 12.78
C ASP A 312 -14.79 3.02 11.71
N TYR A 313 -13.46 3.01 11.85
CA TYR A 313 -12.56 3.55 10.85
C TYR A 313 -12.77 2.91 9.46
N GLN A 314 -12.77 1.59 9.41
CA GLN A 314 -12.95 0.84 8.15
C GLN A 314 -14.36 1.02 7.58
N ASN A 315 -15.39 0.83 8.41
CA ASN A 315 -16.77 0.77 7.93
C ASN A 315 -17.43 2.14 7.70
N TYR A 316 -16.93 3.21 8.33
CA TYR A 316 -17.57 4.53 8.26
C TYR A 316 -16.62 5.64 7.82
N LEU A 317 -15.39 5.69 8.32
CA LEU A 317 -14.48 6.79 7.95
C LEU A 317 -13.92 6.58 6.54
N LEU A 318 -13.34 5.43 6.24
CA LEU A 318 -12.85 5.14 4.88
C LEU A 318 -13.99 5.14 3.86
N GLU A 319 -15.08 4.46 4.18
CA GLU A 319 -16.28 4.44 3.33
C GLU A 319 -16.84 5.84 3.07
N SER A 320 -16.78 6.77 4.03
CA SER A 320 -17.27 8.14 3.82
C SER A 320 -16.48 8.95 2.79
N PHE A 321 -15.27 8.52 2.45
CA PHE A 321 -14.50 9.14 1.36
C PHE A 321 -14.97 8.68 -0.01
N GLU A 322 -15.54 7.48 -0.10
CA GLU A 322 -16.06 6.90 -1.35
C GLU A 322 -17.57 7.16 -1.52
N ASP A 323 -18.32 7.14 -0.42
CA ASP A 323 -19.76 7.35 -0.37
C ASP A 323 -20.16 8.49 0.60
N PRO A 324 -20.62 9.65 0.09
CA PRO A 324 -20.98 10.80 0.92
C PRO A 324 -22.20 10.56 1.82
N ARG A 325 -22.96 9.47 1.62
CA ARG A 325 -24.10 9.10 2.47
C ARG A 325 -23.65 8.51 3.80
N VAL A 326 -22.44 7.96 3.84
CA VAL A 326 -21.88 7.34 5.04
C VAL A 326 -21.31 8.43 5.94
N LYS A 327 -21.89 8.56 7.14
CA LYS A 327 -21.38 9.50 8.13
C LYS A 327 -20.10 8.97 8.75
N SER A 328 -19.01 9.68 8.50
CA SER A 328 -17.71 9.44 9.11
C SER A 328 -17.82 9.29 10.64
N ARG A 329 -17.10 8.29 11.18
CA ARG A 329 -16.94 8.05 12.61
C ARG A 329 -15.47 7.93 12.94
N THR A 330 -15.01 8.76 13.87
CA THR A 330 -13.64 8.76 14.36
C THR A 330 -13.65 8.82 15.89
N ASN A 331 -12.67 8.17 16.51
CA ASN A 331 -12.43 8.26 17.96
C ASN A 331 -11.39 9.35 18.32
N ILE A 332 -10.98 10.15 17.34
CA ILE A 332 -10.02 11.24 17.53
C ILE A 332 -10.79 12.53 17.81
N GLU A 333 -10.58 13.12 18.99
CA GLU A 333 -11.14 14.43 19.32
C GLU A 333 -10.35 15.55 18.64
N ASN A 334 -11.07 16.58 18.17
CA ASN A 334 -10.52 17.75 17.46
C ASN A 334 -9.72 17.43 16.19
N GLY A 335 -9.89 16.23 15.63
CA GLY A 335 -9.23 15.80 14.40
C GLY A 335 -10.01 14.70 13.68
N ASN A 336 -9.31 13.98 12.81
CA ASN A 336 -9.86 12.84 12.09
C ASN A 336 -8.83 11.70 12.05
N GLY A 337 -9.30 10.48 11.75
CA GLY A 337 -8.49 9.27 11.70
C GLY A 337 -8.85 8.26 12.78
N VAL A 338 -7.86 7.51 13.26
CA VAL A 338 -8.06 6.38 14.17
C VAL A 338 -6.92 6.22 15.15
N PHE A 339 -7.26 5.89 16.40
CA PHE A 339 -6.33 5.34 17.39
C PHE A 339 -6.88 4.03 17.95
N ALA A 340 -6.34 2.90 17.53
CA ALA A 340 -6.95 1.58 17.78
C ALA A 340 -6.12 0.67 18.68
N GLY A 341 -6.80 -0.14 19.49
CA GLY A 341 -6.19 -1.24 20.23
C GLY A 341 -6.26 -2.53 19.42
N MET A 342 -5.16 -3.29 19.38
CA MET A 342 -5.09 -4.53 18.62
C MET A 342 -4.48 -5.68 19.41
N LEU A 343 -5.00 -6.87 19.20
CA LEU A 343 -4.45 -8.14 19.69
C LEU A 343 -4.08 -8.98 18.48
N VAL A 344 -2.87 -9.52 18.45
CA VAL A 344 -2.36 -10.32 17.33
C VAL A 344 -2.23 -11.78 17.71
N ASP A 345 -2.67 -12.66 16.82
CA ASP A 345 -2.31 -14.07 16.81
C ASP A 345 -1.83 -14.44 15.39
N SER A 346 -1.22 -15.61 15.23
CA SER A 346 -0.65 -16.01 13.96
C SER A 346 -0.83 -17.49 13.66
N VAL A 347 -0.86 -17.76 12.35
CA VAL A 347 -0.83 -19.08 11.75
C VAL A 347 0.44 -19.15 10.89
N LEU A 348 1.28 -20.15 11.15
CA LEU A 348 2.53 -20.35 10.41
C LEU A 348 2.31 -21.51 9.42
N MET A 349 2.55 -21.23 8.14
CA MET A 349 2.32 -22.19 7.06
C MET A 349 3.59 -22.38 6.25
N ASN A 350 3.82 -23.62 5.82
CA ASN A 350 4.87 -23.97 4.88
C ASN A 350 4.23 -24.72 3.71
N ILE A 351 4.11 -24.04 2.58
CA ILE A 351 3.45 -24.57 1.40
C ILE A 351 4.51 -25.16 0.47
N HIS A 352 4.38 -26.44 0.09
CA HIS A 352 5.34 -27.14 -0.76
C HIS A 352 4.82 -27.27 -2.18
N SER A 353 5.69 -27.05 -3.16
CA SER A 353 5.49 -27.41 -4.57
C SER A 353 6.83 -27.71 -5.21
N ASP A 354 6.84 -28.65 -6.15
CA ASP A 354 8.01 -28.95 -6.98
C ASP A 354 8.10 -28.00 -8.20
N ASP A 355 6.98 -27.37 -8.58
CA ASP A 355 6.88 -26.50 -9.75
C ASP A 355 6.39 -25.10 -9.35
N TYR A 356 7.28 -24.11 -9.47
CA TYR A 356 7.01 -22.70 -9.17
C TYR A 356 8.06 -21.75 -9.73
N ILE A 357 7.65 -20.50 -9.91
CA ILE A 357 8.54 -19.39 -10.24
C ILE A 357 8.95 -18.70 -8.94
N THR A 358 10.26 -18.53 -8.75
CA THR A 358 10.78 -17.83 -7.57
C THR A 358 10.44 -16.34 -7.63
N TYR A 359 10.23 -15.73 -6.47
CA TYR A 359 10.05 -14.28 -6.41
C TYR A 359 11.29 -13.51 -6.88
N SER A 360 12.48 -14.10 -6.77
CA SER A 360 13.72 -13.56 -7.34
C SER A 360 13.61 -13.41 -8.87
N TYR A 361 13.14 -14.45 -9.56
CA TYR A 361 12.93 -14.41 -11.00
C TYR A 361 11.85 -13.39 -11.40
N ALA A 362 10.69 -13.46 -10.75
CA ALA A 362 9.57 -12.56 -11.02
C ALA A 362 9.95 -11.08 -10.83
N ARG A 363 10.75 -10.75 -9.81
CA ARG A 363 11.27 -9.38 -9.59
C ARG A 363 12.19 -8.91 -10.70
N VAL A 364 13.15 -9.75 -11.11
CA VAL A 364 14.08 -9.41 -12.19
C VAL A 364 13.29 -9.16 -13.48
N TYR A 365 12.39 -10.08 -13.83
CA TYR A 365 11.55 -9.92 -15.01
C TYR A 365 10.68 -8.66 -14.92
N GLY A 366 9.97 -8.47 -13.80
CA GLY A 366 9.05 -7.36 -13.61
C GLY A 366 9.76 -6.00 -13.63
N CYS A 367 10.97 -5.93 -13.08
CA CYS A 367 11.77 -4.71 -13.15
C CYS A 367 12.43 -4.51 -14.52
N ASP A 368 12.86 -5.55 -15.21
CA ASP A 368 13.54 -5.40 -16.51
C ASP A 368 12.56 -5.10 -17.65
N ASN A 369 11.33 -5.61 -17.57
CA ASN A 369 10.29 -5.44 -18.59
C ASN A 369 9.26 -4.36 -18.22
N HIS A 370 9.52 -3.55 -17.19
CA HIS A 370 8.59 -2.49 -16.79
C HIS A 370 8.53 -1.42 -17.88
N LYS A 371 7.34 -1.23 -18.45
CA LYS A 371 7.05 -0.11 -19.35
C LYS A 371 6.48 1.06 -18.56
N ASP A 372 6.89 2.28 -18.90
CA ASP A 372 6.33 3.51 -18.36
C ASP A 372 4.94 3.80 -18.95
N ALA A 373 4.35 4.93 -18.56
CA ALA A 373 3.01 5.33 -19.00
C ALA A 373 2.93 5.59 -20.52
N ASP A 374 4.07 5.85 -21.16
CA ASP A 374 4.18 6.07 -22.61
C ASP A 374 4.49 4.77 -23.37
N GLY A 375 4.69 3.66 -22.65
CA GLY A 375 4.95 2.34 -23.20
C GLY A 375 6.44 2.06 -23.44
N ASP A 376 7.32 2.95 -23.02
CA ASP A 376 8.77 2.80 -23.13
C ASP A 376 9.29 1.99 -21.93
N GLU A 377 10.25 1.08 -22.16
CA GLU A 377 10.85 0.30 -21.08
C GLU A 377 11.66 1.23 -20.15
N ASP A 378 11.11 1.56 -18.98
CA ASP A 378 11.82 2.23 -17.88
C ASP A 378 11.96 1.25 -16.71
N PRO A 379 13.00 0.38 -16.73
CA PRO A 379 13.27 -0.53 -15.63
C PRO A 379 13.60 0.18 -14.30
N TRP A 380 13.65 1.52 -14.31
CA TRP A 380 13.93 2.42 -13.19
C TRP A 380 12.70 3.21 -12.71
N ASN A 381 11.49 2.89 -13.17
CA ASN A 381 10.31 3.70 -12.88
C ASN A 381 9.96 3.73 -11.38
N THR A 382 9.99 2.58 -10.69
CA THR A 382 9.59 2.47 -9.28
C THR A 382 10.78 2.57 -8.30
N LYS A 383 10.59 3.19 -7.13
CA LYS A 383 11.57 3.21 -6.02
C LYS A 383 12.06 1.79 -5.70
N TYR A 384 11.15 0.83 -5.73
CA TYR A 384 11.46 -0.56 -5.49
C TYR A 384 12.47 -1.12 -6.52
N CYS A 385 12.17 -1.03 -7.82
CA CYS A 385 13.06 -1.61 -8.84
C CYS A 385 14.45 -0.97 -8.81
N ARG A 386 14.53 0.34 -8.55
CA ARG A 386 15.81 1.04 -8.36
C ARG A 386 16.63 0.46 -7.21
N LEU A 387 16.03 0.30 -6.03
CA LEU A 387 16.71 -0.24 -4.85
C LEU A 387 17.03 -1.73 -4.98
N PHE A 388 16.11 -2.51 -5.56
CA PHE A 388 16.30 -3.94 -5.80
C PHE A 388 17.45 -4.18 -6.77
N GLN A 389 17.48 -3.51 -7.92
CA GLN A 389 18.56 -3.66 -8.89
C GLN A 389 19.91 -3.22 -8.32
N GLU A 390 19.99 -2.15 -7.52
CA GLU A 390 21.24 -1.80 -6.84
C GLU A 390 21.75 -2.94 -5.95
N THR A 391 20.85 -3.58 -5.19
CA THR A 391 21.22 -4.68 -4.29
C THR A 391 21.55 -5.96 -5.07
N TYR A 392 20.63 -6.40 -5.94
CA TYR A 392 20.74 -7.63 -6.71
C TYR A 392 21.95 -7.64 -7.66
N CYS A 393 22.26 -6.51 -8.29
CA CYS A 393 23.41 -6.41 -9.19
C CYS A 393 24.73 -6.17 -8.44
N SER A 394 24.70 -5.77 -7.16
CA SER A 394 25.93 -5.54 -6.37
C SER A 394 26.42 -6.72 -5.56
N ASP A 395 25.58 -7.72 -5.30
CA ASP A 395 25.88 -8.89 -4.47
C ASP A 395 26.87 -9.88 -5.13
N SER A 396 27.18 -9.74 -6.42
CA SER A 396 28.13 -10.62 -7.11
C SER A 396 29.57 -10.12 -6.96
N SER A 397 30.33 -10.66 -6.01
CA SER A 397 31.74 -10.32 -5.79
C SER A 397 32.69 -10.71 -6.94
N THR A 398 32.24 -11.45 -7.96
CA THR A 398 33.14 -11.98 -9.01
C THR A 398 32.52 -12.25 -10.39
N VAL A 399 31.20 -12.19 -10.60
CA VAL A 399 30.58 -12.49 -11.90
C VAL A 399 29.46 -11.50 -12.22
N VAL A 400 29.69 -10.68 -13.25
CA VAL A 400 28.69 -9.75 -13.79
C VAL A 400 27.50 -10.55 -14.26
N LYS A 401 26.31 -10.27 -13.72
CA LYS A 401 25.08 -10.87 -14.21
C LYS A 401 24.90 -10.46 -15.68
N PRO A 402 24.64 -11.39 -16.62
CA PRO A 402 24.54 -11.08 -18.05
C PRO A 402 23.19 -10.40 -18.39
N ILE A 403 22.75 -9.49 -17.52
CA ILE A 403 21.48 -8.79 -17.59
C ILE A 403 21.80 -7.31 -17.86
N PRO A 404 21.30 -6.70 -18.95
CA PRO A 404 21.64 -5.33 -19.33
C PRO A 404 21.44 -4.28 -18.22
N THR A 405 20.39 -4.43 -17.41
CA THR A 405 20.08 -3.52 -16.29
C THR A 405 21.13 -3.54 -15.18
N CYS A 406 21.93 -4.61 -15.07
CA CYS A 406 23.04 -4.70 -14.11
C CYS A 406 24.33 -4.02 -14.58
N TYR A 407 24.49 -3.70 -15.87
CA TYR A 407 25.74 -3.15 -16.40
C TYR A 407 26.12 -1.79 -15.79
N PRO A 408 25.21 -0.80 -15.63
CA PRO A 408 25.53 0.46 -14.97
C PRO A 408 25.94 0.28 -13.50
N VAL A 409 25.33 -0.66 -12.78
CA VAL A 409 25.67 -0.95 -11.37
C VAL A 409 27.07 -1.54 -11.26
N ALA A 410 27.42 -2.46 -12.16
CA ALA A 410 28.77 -3.01 -12.25
C ALA A 410 29.83 -1.92 -12.51
N VAL A 411 29.57 -0.99 -13.43
CA VAL A 411 30.45 0.15 -13.69
C VAL A 411 30.59 1.04 -12.45
N LYS A 412 29.47 1.36 -11.78
CA LYS A 412 29.47 2.13 -10.52
C LYS A 412 30.37 1.47 -9.46
N LEU A 413 30.29 0.16 -9.30
CA LEU A 413 31.13 -0.60 -8.36
C LEU A 413 32.61 -0.52 -8.73
N ALA A 414 32.95 -0.62 -10.02
CA ALA A 414 34.33 -0.47 -10.48
C ALA A 414 34.91 0.88 -10.05
N MET A 415 34.13 1.96 -10.17
CA MET A 415 34.50 3.32 -9.77
C MET A 415 34.61 3.49 -8.26
N LEU A 416 33.70 2.87 -7.48
CA LEU A 416 33.76 2.85 -6.02
C LEU A 416 35.02 2.13 -5.49
N HIS A 417 35.49 1.11 -6.21
CA HIS A 417 36.71 0.37 -5.87
C HIS A 417 38.00 1.00 -6.42
N ASP A 418 37.91 2.10 -7.18
CA ASP A 418 39.03 2.73 -7.90
C ASP A 418 39.88 1.70 -8.67
N SER A 419 39.18 0.80 -9.38
CA SER A 419 39.82 -0.25 -10.17
C SER A 419 40.61 0.34 -11.35
N SER A 420 41.50 -0.46 -11.95
CA SER A 420 42.29 -0.03 -13.11
C SER A 420 41.48 0.11 -14.41
N SER A 421 40.31 -0.54 -14.50
CA SER A 421 39.39 -0.38 -15.64
C SER A 421 37.96 -0.81 -15.30
N TRP A 422 36.97 0.01 -15.68
CA TRP A 422 35.55 -0.31 -15.56
C TRP A 422 35.09 -1.39 -16.54
N SER A 423 35.73 -1.53 -17.70
CA SER A 423 35.28 -2.44 -18.76
C SER A 423 35.41 -3.92 -18.40
N VAL A 424 36.25 -4.23 -17.40
CA VAL A 424 36.43 -5.59 -16.86
C VAL A 424 35.19 -6.05 -16.09
N TYR A 425 34.33 -5.11 -15.67
CA TYR A 425 33.07 -5.38 -14.98
C TYR A 425 31.89 -5.50 -15.95
N LEU A 426 32.13 -5.59 -17.26
CA LEU A 426 31.09 -5.87 -18.26
C LEU A 426 31.36 -7.23 -18.92
N PRO A 427 30.31 -7.97 -19.33
CA PRO A 427 30.50 -9.27 -19.94
C PRO A 427 31.16 -9.13 -21.32
N ASP A 428 32.08 -10.06 -21.64
CA ASP A 428 32.79 -10.09 -22.92
C ASP A 428 31.85 -10.24 -24.12
N THR A 429 30.65 -10.80 -23.89
CA THR A 429 29.58 -10.95 -24.89
C THR A 429 28.94 -9.63 -25.32
N LEU A 430 29.15 -8.54 -24.57
CA LEU A 430 28.67 -7.21 -24.92
C LEU A 430 29.55 -6.60 -26.01
N SER A 431 29.33 -7.00 -27.26
CA SER A 431 30.18 -6.60 -28.40
C SER A 431 29.89 -5.20 -28.95
N LYS A 432 28.70 -4.64 -28.67
CA LYS A 432 28.30 -3.31 -29.15
C LYS A 432 28.97 -2.21 -28.32
N VAL A 433 29.78 -1.38 -28.98
CA VAL A 433 30.44 -0.22 -28.36
C VAL A 433 29.44 0.75 -27.75
N SER A 434 28.28 0.96 -28.40
CA SER A 434 27.22 1.85 -27.88
C SER A 434 26.68 1.39 -26.52
N ALA A 435 26.40 0.09 -26.36
CA ALA A 435 25.89 -0.45 -25.11
C ALA A 435 26.92 -0.34 -23.96
N LYS A 436 28.22 -0.48 -24.26
CA LYS A 436 29.29 -0.22 -23.27
C LYS A 436 29.34 1.25 -22.86
N GLN A 437 29.16 2.17 -23.81
CA GLN A 437 29.15 3.61 -23.56
C GLN A 437 27.93 4.05 -22.76
N GLU A 438 26.74 3.51 -23.06
CA GLU A 438 25.51 3.73 -22.30
C GLU A 438 25.65 3.24 -20.85
N ALA A 439 26.15 2.01 -20.67
CA ALA A 439 26.43 1.47 -19.34
C ALA A 439 27.46 2.31 -18.57
N TYR A 440 28.49 2.81 -19.26
CA TYR A 440 29.48 3.71 -18.66
C TYR A 440 28.86 5.04 -18.23
N ALA A 441 28.12 5.71 -19.12
CA ALA A 441 27.53 7.02 -18.84
C ALA A 441 26.54 6.95 -17.66
N ASP A 442 25.68 5.93 -17.63
CA ASP A 442 24.74 5.75 -16.52
C ASP A 442 25.44 5.32 -15.23
N GLY A 443 26.43 4.42 -15.33
CA GLY A 443 27.27 4.02 -14.21
C GLY A 443 28.04 5.18 -13.58
N LEU A 444 28.61 6.07 -14.40
CA LEU A 444 29.31 7.28 -13.98
C LEU A 444 28.35 8.22 -13.25
N LYS A 445 27.17 8.49 -13.81
CA LYS A 445 26.14 9.32 -13.18
C LYS A 445 25.74 8.78 -11.80
N ARG A 446 25.48 7.47 -11.69
CA ARG A 446 25.15 6.81 -10.41
C ARG A 446 26.29 6.93 -9.41
N TYR A 447 27.51 6.69 -9.85
CA TYR A 447 28.71 6.82 -9.03
C TYR A 447 28.85 8.25 -8.49
N CYS A 448 28.80 9.25 -9.37
CA CYS A 448 28.96 10.65 -9.00
C CYS A 448 27.88 11.10 -8.01
N VAL A 449 26.61 10.78 -8.25
CA VAL A 449 25.55 11.13 -7.30
C VAL A 449 25.74 10.41 -5.96
N SER A 450 26.07 9.11 -5.96
CA SER A 450 26.23 8.34 -4.71
C SER A 450 27.49 8.70 -3.91
N SER A 451 28.53 9.23 -4.55
CA SER A 451 29.80 9.61 -3.93
C SER A 451 29.88 11.08 -3.52
N ASN A 452 28.78 11.85 -3.68
CA ASN A 452 28.78 13.31 -3.57
C ASN A 452 29.82 13.96 -4.52
N PHE A 453 29.78 13.54 -5.78
CA PHE A 453 30.56 14.03 -6.92
C PHE A 453 32.09 13.96 -6.76
N LYS A 454 32.58 13.01 -5.98
CA LYS A 454 34.03 12.78 -5.81
C LYS A 454 34.59 12.06 -7.04
N SER A 455 35.55 12.70 -7.72
CA SER A 455 36.24 12.07 -8.86
C SER A 455 37.32 11.09 -8.40
N THR A 456 37.63 10.09 -9.24
CA THR A 456 38.69 9.08 -9.03
C THR A 456 39.61 8.98 -10.24
N SER A 457 40.51 7.99 -10.27
CA SER A 457 41.38 7.77 -11.43
C SER A 457 40.63 7.32 -12.68
N ILE A 458 39.43 6.77 -12.52
CA ILE A 458 38.60 6.21 -13.60
C ILE A 458 37.20 6.84 -13.72
N ALA A 459 36.89 7.86 -12.92
CA ALA A 459 35.61 8.57 -12.94
C ALA A 459 35.81 10.08 -12.78
N ASP A 460 35.36 10.86 -13.78
CA ASP A 460 35.31 12.32 -13.73
C ASP A 460 33.87 12.79 -13.51
N CYS A 461 33.63 13.40 -12.35
CA CYS A 461 32.31 13.89 -11.96
C CYS A 461 32.08 15.37 -12.27
N GLY A 462 33.04 16.08 -12.89
CA GLY A 462 32.93 17.52 -13.13
C GLY A 462 31.70 17.90 -13.97
N GLN A 463 31.53 17.26 -15.12
CA GLN A 463 30.37 17.53 -15.98
C GLN A 463 29.04 17.14 -15.30
N ILE A 464 29.01 15.98 -14.64
CA ILE A 464 27.81 15.49 -13.94
C ILE A 464 27.43 16.41 -12.77
N TYR A 465 28.43 16.98 -12.07
CA TYR A 465 28.22 17.99 -11.04
C TYR A 465 27.59 19.26 -11.62
N GLU A 466 28.12 19.78 -12.72
CA GLU A 466 27.55 20.95 -13.39
C GLU A 466 26.08 20.69 -13.80
N GLU A 467 25.79 19.55 -14.41
CA GLU A 467 24.43 19.20 -14.86
C GLU A 467 23.44 19.01 -13.70
N CYS A 468 23.82 18.26 -12.66
CA CYS A 468 22.93 17.94 -11.55
C CYS A 468 22.82 19.10 -10.54
N GLN A 469 23.94 19.69 -10.13
CA GLN A 469 24.03 20.58 -8.97
C GLN A 469 24.07 22.06 -9.35
N VAL A 470 24.55 22.44 -10.53
CA VAL A 470 24.74 23.86 -10.90
C VAL A 470 23.70 24.36 -11.89
N ALA A 471 23.40 23.58 -12.94
CA ALA A 471 22.49 23.97 -14.01
C ALA A 471 21.16 24.50 -13.45
N LEU A 472 20.60 25.53 -14.10
CA LEU A 472 19.38 26.16 -13.62
C LEU A 472 18.11 25.45 -14.11
N ASP A 473 18.15 24.96 -15.34
CA ASP A 473 17.00 24.32 -15.97
C ASP A 473 16.84 22.88 -15.51
N SER A 474 15.60 22.39 -15.57
CA SER A 474 15.31 20.97 -15.37
C SER A 474 16.03 20.13 -16.43
N ASN A 475 16.58 18.99 -16.02
CA ASN A 475 17.28 18.06 -16.90
C ASN A 475 17.28 16.64 -16.30
N SER A 476 17.68 15.66 -17.10
CA SER A 476 17.66 14.25 -16.69
C SER A 476 18.58 13.93 -15.51
N CYS A 477 19.66 14.69 -15.29
CA CYS A 477 20.54 14.55 -14.12
C CYS A 477 19.80 14.97 -12.85
N LYS A 478 19.07 16.10 -12.89
CA LYS A 478 18.24 16.60 -11.77
C LYS A 478 17.10 15.65 -11.43
N ASP A 479 16.39 15.14 -12.43
CA ASP A 479 15.34 14.15 -12.20
C ASP A 479 15.91 12.86 -11.56
N TYR A 480 17.10 12.44 -12.01
CA TYR A 480 17.78 11.28 -11.43
C TYR A 480 18.17 11.50 -9.97
N ILE A 481 18.85 12.61 -9.63
CA ILE A 481 19.24 12.87 -8.24
C ILE A 481 18.03 13.10 -7.33
N TRP A 482 16.95 13.72 -7.83
CA TRP A 482 15.69 13.85 -7.11
C TRP A 482 15.13 12.46 -6.74
N LYS A 483 15.00 11.55 -7.71
CA LYS A 483 14.58 10.15 -7.47
C LYS A 483 15.52 9.46 -6.49
N TRP A 484 16.84 9.58 -6.67
CA TRP A 484 17.85 8.95 -5.83
C TRP A 484 17.80 9.41 -4.36
N CYS A 485 17.54 10.70 -4.14
CA CYS A 485 17.37 11.29 -2.80
C CYS A 485 16.04 10.88 -2.16
N SER A 486 14.96 10.81 -2.95
CA SER A 486 13.67 10.30 -2.49
C SER A 486 13.72 8.82 -2.12
N ASP A 487 14.55 8.03 -2.80
CA ASP A 487 14.75 6.62 -2.44
C ASP A 487 15.43 6.45 -1.08
N ARG A 488 16.13 7.49 -0.61
CA ARG A 488 16.88 7.55 0.65
C ARG A 488 16.23 8.48 1.68
N ASP A 489 14.93 8.72 1.52
CA ASP A 489 14.08 9.46 2.45
C ASP A 489 14.59 10.88 2.76
N TRP A 490 15.35 11.49 1.84
CA TRP A 490 15.91 12.84 1.99
C TRP A 490 16.77 13.06 3.24
N ASP A 491 17.60 12.08 3.64
CA ASP A 491 18.58 12.28 4.71
C ASP A 491 19.69 13.26 4.27
N LEU A 492 19.43 14.56 4.46
CA LEU A 492 20.32 15.64 4.06
C LEU A 492 21.63 15.64 4.86
N SER A 493 21.65 15.01 6.04
CA SER A 493 22.84 14.91 6.89
C SER A 493 23.82 13.88 6.37
N ALA A 494 23.31 12.73 5.91
CA ALA A 494 24.11 11.69 5.28
C ALA A 494 24.44 12.01 3.82
N TYR A 495 23.54 12.70 3.12
CA TYR A 495 23.64 12.98 1.68
C TYR A 495 23.46 14.47 1.36
N PRO A 496 24.51 15.29 1.53
CA PRO A 496 24.43 16.74 1.31
C PRO A 496 23.98 17.14 -0.10
N GLN A 497 24.31 16.35 -1.12
CA GLN A 497 23.88 16.58 -2.50
C GLN A 497 22.35 16.59 -2.67
N CYS A 498 21.62 15.97 -1.74
CA CYS A 498 20.17 15.98 -1.72
C CYS A 498 19.60 17.33 -1.28
N GLY A 499 20.33 18.11 -0.49
CA GLY A 499 19.90 19.46 -0.13
C GLY A 499 19.87 20.36 -1.36
N THR A 500 20.96 20.38 -2.15
CA THR A 500 21.01 21.10 -3.43
C THR A 500 19.92 20.65 -4.40
N ALA A 501 19.68 19.33 -4.50
CA ALA A 501 18.64 18.77 -5.35
C ALA A 501 17.24 19.25 -4.93
N LEU A 502 16.98 19.29 -3.61
CA LEU A 502 15.73 19.79 -3.06
C LEU A 502 15.49 21.26 -3.42
N VAL A 503 16.50 22.11 -3.22
CA VAL A 503 16.42 23.54 -3.57
C VAL A 503 16.16 23.73 -5.05
N SER A 504 16.93 23.02 -5.89
CA SER A 504 16.78 23.09 -7.34
C SER A 504 15.36 22.76 -7.78
N GLU A 505 14.79 21.67 -7.26
CA GLU A 505 13.46 21.20 -7.66
C GLU A 505 12.36 22.12 -7.16
N PHE A 506 12.48 22.60 -5.92
CA PHE A 506 11.52 23.53 -5.31
C PHE A 506 11.31 24.77 -6.19
N TYR A 507 12.40 25.37 -6.68
CA TYR A 507 12.33 26.53 -7.56
C TYR A 507 12.00 26.18 -9.01
N SER A 508 12.61 25.13 -9.58
CA SER A 508 12.41 24.78 -10.99
C SER A 508 10.97 24.36 -11.29
N LYS A 509 10.34 23.63 -10.36
CA LYS A 509 8.95 23.16 -10.48
C LYS A 509 7.94 24.07 -9.78
N GLN A 510 8.39 25.18 -9.18
CA GLN A 510 7.55 26.15 -8.46
C GLN A 510 6.64 25.46 -7.44
N LEU A 511 7.21 24.57 -6.62
CA LEU A 511 6.46 23.76 -5.67
C LEU A 511 5.82 24.65 -4.60
N ASN A 512 4.49 24.67 -4.55
CA ASN A 512 3.76 25.37 -3.50
C ASN A 512 3.72 24.51 -2.23
N SER A 513 4.71 24.67 -1.34
CA SER A 513 4.76 23.92 -0.09
C SER A 513 5.46 24.70 1.03
N SER A 514 4.69 25.08 2.04
CA SER A 514 5.21 25.73 3.26
C SER A 514 6.26 24.86 3.98
N VAL A 515 6.09 23.54 3.94
CA VAL A 515 7.00 22.58 4.56
C VAL A 515 8.33 22.55 3.82
N LEU A 516 8.30 22.39 2.49
CA LEU A 516 9.52 22.34 1.68
C LEU A 516 10.23 23.69 1.68
N GLN A 517 9.49 24.80 1.61
CA GLN A 517 10.06 26.14 1.68
C GLN A 517 10.89 26.33 2.95
N ARG A 518 10.36 25.96 4.12
CA ARG A 518 11.10 26.04 5.37
C ARG A 518 12.38 25.20 5.36
N VAL A 519 12.34 24.01 4.76
CA VAL A 519 13.53 23.14 4.63
C VAL A 519 14.57 23.76 3.68
N VAL A 520 14.12 24.30 2.55
CA VAL A 520 14.95 25.04 1.58
C VAL A 520 15.60 26.26 2.23
N ASP A 521 14.84 27.07 2.94
CA ASP A 521 15.34 28.27 3.63
C ASP A 521 16.42 27.92 4.67
N LEU A 522 16.19 26.86 5.46
CA LEU A 522 17.16 26.36 6.43
C LEU A 522 18.43 25.85 5.73
N TRP A 523 18.28 25.05 4.69
CA TRP A 523 19.40 24.53 3.92
C TRP A 523 20.25 25.66 3.34
N CYS A 524 19.63 26.65 2.70
CA CYS A 524 20.31 27.77 2.08
C CYS A 524 20.99 28.71 3.08
N LYS A 525 20.43 28.83 4.29
CA LYS A 525 21.06 29.55 5.39
C LYS A 525 22.31 28.84 5.92
N GLU A 526 22.28 27.51 5.98
CA GLU A 526 23.42 26.71 6.45
C GLU A 526 24.48 26.51 5.36
N ASN A 527 24.09 26.63 4.09
CA ASN A 527 24.93 26.39 2.91
C ASN A 527 24.91 27.60 1.96
N GLU A 528 25.35 28.77 2.42
CA GLU A 528 25.30 30.03 1.65
C GLU A 528 26.02 29.97 0.28
N ASN A 529 26.96 29.04 0.12
CA ASN A 529 27.72 28.84 -1.12
C ASN A 529 27.06 27.86 -2.10
N ASP A 530 25.93 27.25 -1.74
CA ASP A 530 25.20 26.34 -2.61
C ASP A 530 24.77 27.07 -3.90
N PRO A 531 25.09 26.54 -5.09
CA PRO A 531 24.79 27.19 -6.37
C PRO A 531 23.29 27.41 -6.61
N GLN A 532 22.42 26.61 -5.98
CA GLN A 532 20.96 26.68 -6.15
C GLN A 532 20.30 27.71 -5.22
N CYS A 533 20.95 28.09 -4.12
CA CYS A 533 20.40 29.00 -3.12
C CYS A 533 20.43 30.49 -3.50
N LYS A 534 20.99 30.82 -4.67
CA LYS A 534 21.07 32.20 -5.19
C LYS A 534 19.95 32.57 -6.16
N ARG A 535 18.95 31.70 -6.30
CA ARG A 535 17.78 31.97 -7.14
C ARG A 535 16.81 32.88 -6.37
N GLU A 536 16.65 34.12 -6.85
CA GLU A 536 15.57 35.02 -6.45
C GLU A 536 14.28 34.74 -7.22
#